data_AF-A0A8J5H160-F1
#
_entry.id   AF-A0A8J5H160-F1
#
_cell.length_a   1.000
_cell.length_b   1.000
_cell.length_c   1.000
_cell.angle_alpha   90.00
_cell.angle_beta   90.00
_cell.angle_gamma   90.00
#
_symmetry.space_group_name_H-M   'P 1'
#
loop_
_entity.id
_entity.type
_entity.pdbx_description
1 polymer ?
#
loop_
_entity_poly.entity_id
_entity_poly.type
_entity_poly.pdbx_seq_one_letter_code
_entity_poly.pdbx_strand_id
1 'polypeptide(L)'
;MKRIDLVPLWVLQLNRCINLVQTLVWLFRINRVGLLVRTPSESVWIMSDPDLNSGWVARSCTELSDLASILSRSGGAGYSLQQQADSARIFGTVRYASSSIVQRSSGGFLSWLTGGKASQLPPLDFPLPGVTVPPPLPDFVEPGKTQITTLPNGAKIASETSPGPIASIGLYVDCGSVYETPSSFGATHLLERMAFKTTRNRSQLRLVREVEAIGGSVAASGTREQMSYTYDALKTYVPEMVEVLIDSAKNPVFLDWEVSEQLKKLKTELGELSSNPQGLLLEAVHSAGYSGGLANPLIAPESAIDRLNGTILEEFIAEHYTAPRFVLAASGVEHEEFVSIAEPLLSDLPKVPRQEEPKSVYIGGEYRCQSVSPKTHIALAFEVPGGWYKEKEAMAVTVLQMLLGGGGSFSAGGPGKGMQSRLYINVLSQFPQLESFSAFNSIYNHTGLFGIQATSGPEFVSKAVDLAARELLAASTAGQVEQAQLDRAKESTKSAILMNLESKKLASEDIGRQILTYGERKPVEHFLKAIDQLTLKDIASLAEKIISSPLTLASWGNVIHVPSYESVSRKFHAK
;
A
#
# COMPACT_ATOMS: atom_id res chain seq x y z
N MET A 1 -42.45 -12.90 1.82
CA MET A 1 -42.65 -12.77 0.35
C MET A 1 -42.47 -11.31 -0.04
N LYS A 2 -41.24 -10.90 -0.37
CA LYS A 2 -40.89 -9.71 -1.18
C LYS A 2 -39.39 -9.85 -1.52
N ARG A 3 -39.09 -9.66 -2.81
CA ARG A 3 -37.89 -10.10 -3.51
C ARG A 3 -36.65 -9.28 -3.16
N ILE A 4 -35.54 -10.00 -3.09
CA ILE A 4 -34.16 -9.56 -3.10
C ILE A 4 -33.78 -9.35 -4.57
N ASP A 5 -33.27 -8.17 -4.92
CA ASP A 5 -32.57 -7.96 -6.19
C ASP A 5 -31.09 -7.65 -5.89
N LEU A 6 -30.24 -8.59 -6.32
CA LEU A 6 -28.79 -8.59 -6.26
C LEU A 6 -28.23 -7.72 -7.41
N VAL A 7 -27.33 -6.79 -7.08
CA VAL A 7 -26.48 -6.07 -8.05
C VAL A 7 -25.03 -6.45 -7.78
N PRO A 8 -24.23 -6.95 -8.75
CA PRO A 8 -22.85 -7.36 -8.49
C PRO A 8 -21.89 -6.15 -8.48
N LEU A 9 -21.16 -5.99 -7.37
CA LEU A 9 -19.96 -5.16 -7.19
C LEU A 9 -18.77 -5.75 -7.95
N TRP A 10 -18.25 -5.08 -8.97
CA TRP A 10 -16.92 -5.37 -9.56
C TRP A 10 -16.25 -4.07 -10.05
N VAL A 11 -15.74 -3.22 -9.13
CA VAL A 11 -14.80 -2.11 -9.48
C VAL A 11 -13.73 -1.83 -8.40
N LEU A 12 -13.81 -2.35 -7.17
CA LEU A 12 -12.96 -1.85 -6.06
C LEU A 12 -11.69 -2.67 -5.71
N GLN A 13 -11.22 -3.59 -6.56
CA GLN A 13 -10.13 -4.51 -6.18
C GLN A 13 -8.92 -4.57 -7.13
N LEU A 14 -8.63 -3.49 -7.87
CA LEU A 14 -7.54 -3.48 -8.86
C LEU A 14 -6.34 -2.56 -8.54
N ASN A 15 -6.30 -1.89 -7.40
CA ASN A 15 -5.24 -0.89 -7.11
C ASN A 15 -4.08 -1.37 -6.22
N ARG A 16 -3.86 -2.68 -6.02
CA ARG A 16 -2.69 -3.15 -5.24
C ARG A 16 -1.83 -4.25 -5.82
N CYS A 17 -2.04 -4.70 -7.06
CA CYS A 17 -1.08 -5.57 -7.75
C CYS A 17 -1.22 -5.41 -9.27
N ILE A 18 -0.09 -5.19 -9.95
CA ILE A 18 0.14 -5.18 -11.43
C ILE A 18 0.09 -3.79 -12.09
N ASN A 19 1.29 -3.21 -12.25
CA ASN A 19 1.60 -2.27 -13.33
C ASN A 19 1.60 -3.00 -14.68
N LEU A 20 1.13 -2.32 -15.73
CA LEU A 20 0.99 -2.72 -17.15
C LEU A 20 -0.22 -3.58 -17.55
N VAL A 21 -1.42 -2.99 -17.55
CA VAL A 21 -2.45 -3.24 -18.58
C VAL A 21 -3.20 -1.92 -18.87
N GLN A 22 -3.23 -1.46 -20.12
CA GLN A 22 -4.07 -0.34 -20.56
C GLN A 22 -5.50 -0.84 -20.81
N THR A 23 -6.50 -0.23 -20.15
CA THR A 23 -7.93 -0.46 -20.42
C THR A 23 -8.52 0.78 -21.11
N LEU A 24 -9.14 0.60 -22.28
CA LEU A 24 -9.87 1.64 -23.01
C LEU A 24 -11.36 1.26 -23.04
N VAL A 25 -12.22 2.10 -22.45
CA VAL A 25 -13.68 1.98 -22.53
C VAL A 25 -14.20 3.01 -23.52
N TRP A 26 -14.93 2.57 -24.55
CA TRP A 26 -15.63 3.45 -25.49
C TRP A 26 -17.14 3.38 -25.28
N LEU A 27 -17.78 4.53 -25.09
CA LEU A 27 -19.24 4.68 -25.08
C LEU A 27 -19.71 5.11 -26.46
N PHE A 28 -20.30 4.19 -27.23
CA PHE A 28 -21.07 4.56 -28.42
C PHE A 28 -22.57 4.58 -28.11
N ARG A 29 -23.22 5.63 -28.59
CA ARG A 29 -24.65 5.90 -28.41
C ARG A 29 -25.45 4.88 -29.25
N ILE A 30 -25.85 3.76 -28.63
CA ILE A 30 -27.04 2.92 -28.84
C ILE A 30 -26.87 1.69 -27.91
N ASN A 31 -27.77 1.55 -26.91
CA ASN A 31 -27.94 0.52 -25.85
C ASN A 31 -27.21 -0.84 -25.92
N ARG A 32 -25.87 -0.89 -26.07
CA ARG A 32 -25.05 -2.10 -25.86
C ARG A 32 -23.70 -1.72 -25.22
N VAL A 33 -23.29 -2.47 -24.19
CA VAL A 33 -21.97 -2.33 -23.53
C VAL A 33 -21.13 -3.55 -23.89
N GLY A 34 -19.92 -3.32 -24.40
CA GLY A 34 -18.95 -4.37 -24.73
C GLY A 34 -17.59 -4.07 -24.10
N LEU A 35 -16.93 -5.11 -23.59
CA LEU A 35 -15.58 -5.03 -23.01
C LEU A 35 -14.61 -5.81 -23.91
N LEU A 36 -13.52 -5.16 -24.32
CA LEU A 36 -12.42 -5.79 -25.04
C LEU A 36 -11.22 -5.92 -24.10
N VAL A 37 -10.82 -7.16 -23.81
CA VAL A 37 -9.65 -7.45 -22.99
C VAL A 37 -8.53 -7.95 -23.89
N ARG A 38 -7.37 -7.28 -23.83
CA ARG A 38 -6.20 -7.58 -24.66
C ARG A 38 -5.09 -8.19 -23.81
N THR A 39 -4.58 -9.34 -24.23
CA THR A 39 -3.36 -9.95 -23.69
C THR A 39 -2.28 -10.02 -24.78
N PRO A 40 -1.01 -10.33 -24.47
CA PRO A 40 0.05 -10.38 -25.48
C PRO A 40 -0.16 -11.42 -26.59
N SER A 41 -1.04 -12.41 -26.42
CA SER A 41 -1.29 -13.48 -27.40
C SER A 41 -2.73 -13.59 -27.91
N GLU A 42 -3.74 -13.05 -27.23
CA GLU A 42 -5.15 -13.13 -27.66
C GLU A 42 -5.98 -11.89 -27.30
N SER A 43 -7.06 -11.65 -28.05
CA SER A 43 -8.07 -10.63 -27.77
C SER A 43 -9.43 -11.30 -27.52
N VAL A 44 -10.04 -11.03 -26.35
CA VAL A 44 -11.34 -11.60 -25.96
C VAL A 44 -12.39 -10.52 -25.92
N TRP A 45 -13.51 -10.74 -26.62
CA TRP A 45 -14.68 -9.85 -26.64
C TRP A 45 -15.78 -10.39 -25.73
N ILE A 46 -16.33 -9.51 -24.90
CA ILE A 46 -17.40 -9.83 -23.95
C ILE A 46 -18.54 -8.83 -24.19
N MET A 47 -19.73 -9.34 -24.53
CA MET A 47 -20.94 -8.54 -24.81
C MET A 47 -22.09 -8.92 -23.88
N SER A 48 -22.91 -7.93 -23.52
CA SER A 48 -24.20 -8.16 -22.85
C SER A 48 -25.28 -8.48 -23.89
N ASP A 49 -25.95 -9.63 -23.77
CA ASP A 49 -27.07 -10.05 -24.63
C ASP A 49 -28.42 -9.75 -23.94
N PRO A 50 -29.33 -8.94 -24.53
CA PRO A 50 -30.59 -8.58 -23.89
C PRO A 50 -31.64 -9.69 -23.85
N ASP A 51 -31.51 -10.74 -24.67
CA ASP A 51 -32.55 -11.78 -24.82
C ASP A 51 -32.35 -13.00 -23.89
N LEU A 52 -31.30 -13.00 -23.07
CA LEU A 52 -31.01 -14.05 -22.09
C LEU A 52 -31.05 -13.48 -20.67
N ASN A 53 -32.09 -13.82 -19.92
CA ASN A 53 -32.14 -13.59 -18.48
C ASN A 53 -31.02 -14.41 -17.82
N SER A 54 -29.91 -13.73 -17.48
CA SER A 54 -28.66 -14.20 -16.88
C SER A 54 -27.60 -14.80 -17.82
N GLY A 55 -26.65 -13.96 -18.28
CA GLY A 55 -25.33 -14.43 -18.76
C GLY A 55 -24.57 -13.45 -19.64
N TRP A 56 -23.28 -13.24 -19.34
CA TRP A 56 -22.30 -12.67 -20.27
C TRP A 56 -21.70 -13.78 -21.13
N VAL A 57 -21.52 -13.55 -22.44
CA VAL A 57 -20.91 -14.53 -23.34
C VAL A 57 -19.51 -14.07 -23.72
N ALA A 58 -18.49 -14.90 -23.44
CA ALA A 58 -17.09 -14.67 -23.82
C ALA A 58 -16.75 -15.47 -25.09
N ARG A 59 -16.08 -14.83 -26.06
CA ARG A 59 -15.55 -15.51 -27.25
C ARG A 59 -14.09 -15.12 -27.48
N SER A 60 -13.24 -16.12 -27.72
CA SER A 60 -11.84 -15.93 -28.14
C SER A 60 -11.80 -15.67 -29.65
N CYS A 61 -11.05 -14.64 -30.06
CA CYS A 61 -10.78 -14.34 -31.46
C CYS A 61 -9.26 -14.32 -31.66
N THR A 62 -8.78 -15.06 -32.65
CA THR A 62 -7.35 -15.17 -32.95
C THR A 62 -6.94 -14.30 -34.14
N GLU A 63 -7.87 -13.85 -34.99
CA GLU A 63 -7.62 -12.96 -36.12
C GLU A 63 -8.64 -11.81 -36.27
N LEU A 64 -8.27 -10.75 -37.00
CA LEU A 64 -9.14 -9.59 -37.28
C LEU A 64 -10.36 -9.93 -38.17
N SER A 65 -10.28 -11.01 -38.95
CA SER A 65 -11.36 -11.56 -39.79
C SER A 65 -12.52 -12.11 -38.94
N ASP A 66 -12.23 -12.70 -37.78
CA ASP A 66 -13.24 -13.23 -36.85
C ASP A 66 -14.11 -12.13 -36.26
N LEU A 67 -13.53 -10.96 -35.98
CA LEU A 67 -14.23 -9.78 -35.47
C LEU A 67 -15.28 -9.23 -36.42
N ALA A 68 -14.98 -9.22 -37.73
CA ALA A 68 -15.93 -8.80 -38.75
C ALA A 68 -17.12 -9.79 -38.87
N SER A 69 -16.89 -11.08 -38.64
CA SER A 69 -17.93 -12.12 -38.70
C SER A 69 -18.92 -12.08 -37.52
N ILE A 70 -18.45 -11.64 -36.34
CA ILE A 70 -19.29 -11.47 -35.14
C ILE A 70 -20.18 -10.23 -35.29
N LEU A 71 -19.65 -9.16 -35.88
CA LEU A 71 -20.39 -7.93 -36.15
C LEU A 71 -21.37 -8.07 -37.33
N SER A 72 -21.09 -8.94 -38.30
CA SER A 72 -21.95 -9.16 -39.47
C SER A 72 -23.14 -10.10 -39.22
N ARG A 73 -23.20 -10.80 -38.07
CA ARG A 73 -24.32 -11.73 -37.74
C ARG A 73 -25.55 -11.05 -37.14
N SER A 74 -25.53 -9.73 -36.91
CA SER A 74 -26.69 -8.95 -36.43
C SER A 74 -27.37 -8.07 -37.49
N GLY A 75 -27.13 -8.30 -38.78
CA GLY A 75 -27.85 -7.63 -39.85
C GLY A 75 -27.59 -8.33 -41.19
N GLY A 76 -28.62 -8.91 -41.78
CA GLY A 76 -28.50 -9.69 -43.00
C GLY A 76 -28.22 -8.84 -44.24
N ALA A 77 -27.22 -9.23 -45.01
CA ALA A 77 -27.17 -9.30 -46.48
C ALA A 77 -25.76 -9.81 -46.87
N GLY A 78 -25.69 -10.70 -47.85
CA GLY A 78 -24.55 -11.59 -48.08
C GLY A 78 -23.28 -10.95 -48.64
N TYR A 79 -22.18 -11.71 -48.52
CA TYR A 79 -20.98 -11.53 -49.33
C TYR A 79 -20.81 -12.75 -50.23
N SER A 80 -20.40 -12.53 -51.48
CA SER A 80 -19.62 -13.51 -52.23
C SER A 80 -18.12 -13.19 -52.07
N LEU A 81 -17.36 -14.23 -51.74
CA LEU A 81 -15.90 -14.26 -51.67
C LEU A 81 -15.33 -14.80 -52.98
N GLN A 82 -14.16 -14.31 -53.39
CA GLN A 82 -13.28 -15.07 -54.26
C GLN A 82 -11.81 -14.87 -53.86
N GLN A 83 -11.14 -16.02 -53.64
CA GLN A 83 -9.75 -16.23 -53.24
C GLN A 83 -8.76 -15.89 -54.37
N GLN A 84 -7.51 -15.55 -54.02
CA GLN A 84 -6.32 -16.31 -54.49
C GLN A 84 -5.02 -15.92 -53.76
N ALA A 85 -4.15 -16.92 -53.62
CA ALA A 85 -2.88 -16.95 -52.92
C ALA A 85 -1.70 -16.51 -53.80
N ASP A 86 -0.56 -16.12 -53.19
CA ASP A 86 0.72 -16.85 -53.33
C ASP A 86 1.91 -16.16 -52.62
N SER A 87 2.86 -17.00 -52.19
CA SER A 87 4.12 -16.68 -51.47
C SER A 87 5.28 -16.33 -52.40
N ALA A 88 6.17 -15.40 -52.01
CA ALA A 88 7.63 -15.60 -51.91
C ALA A 88 8.46 -14.28 -51.79
N ARG A 89 9.51 -14.37 -50.96
CA ARG A 89 10.68 -13.50 -50.65
C ARG A 89 11.13 -12.47 -51.70
N ILE A 90 11.64 -11.30 -51.24
CA ILE A 90 13.02 -10.76 -51.43
C ILE A 90 13.12 -9.30 -50.91
N PHE A 91 14.30 -8.97 -50.36
CA PHE A 91 14.75 -7.70 -49.79
C PHE A 91 14.49 -6.44 -50.64
N GLY A 92 14.20 -5.33 -49.94
CA GLY A 92 14.61 -3.98 -50.37
C GLY A 92 13.56 -3.13 -51.10
N THR A 93 12.66 -2.48 -50.37
CA THR A 93 12.29 -1.06 -50.56
C THR A 93 11.36 -0.64 -49.42
N VAL A 94 11.76 0.36 -48.63
CA VAL A 94 10.84 1.07 -47.73
C VAL A 94 9.84 1.78 -48.62
N ARG A 95 8.65 1.21 -48.79
CA ARG A 95 7.54 1.91 -49.42
C ARG A 95 7.10 3.01 -48.47
N TYR A 96 7.41 4.25 -48.83
CA TYR A 96 6.63 5.39 -48.37
C TYR A 96 5.18 5.12 -48.75
N ALA A 97 4.36 4.75 -47.78
CA ALA A 97 2.92 4.79 -47.95
C ALA A 97 2.55 6.27 -48.05
N SER A 98 2.32 6.72 -49.28
CA SER A 98 1.67 8.00 -49.55
C SER A 98 0.32 8.01 -48.84
N SER A 99 0.26 8.64 -47.67
CA SER A 99 -0.99 8.94 -46.99
C SER A 99 -1.66 10.13 -47.67
N SER A 100 -2.10 9.92 -48.91
CA SER A 100 -3.19 10.71 -49.48
C SER A 100 -4.48 10.24 -48.81
N ILE A 101 -4.98 11.09 -47.90
CA ILE A 101 -6.37 11.40 -47.54
C ILE A 101 -6.34 11.86 -46.08
N VAL A 102 -5.88 13.10 -45.88
CA VAL A 102 -6.38 13.90 -44.77
C VAL A 102 -7.77 14.35 -45.21
N GLN A 103 -8.81 13.75 -44.65
CA GLN A 103 -10.17 14.28 -44.81
C GLN A 103 -10.17 15.71 -44.27
N ARG A 104 -10.19 16.68 -45.17
CA ARG A 104 -10.44 18.09 -44.85
C ARG A 104 -11.84 18.16 -44.25
N SER A 105 -11.95 18.43 -42.95
CA SER A 105 -13.19 19.00 -42.42
C SER A 105 -13.31 20.41 -42.99
N SER A 106 -14.07 20.56 -44.08
CA SER A 106 -14.47 21.87 -44.56
C SER A 106 -15.29 22.53 -43.46
N GLY A 107 -14.75 23.56 -42.82
CA GLY A 107 -15.52 24.45 -41.97
C GLY A 107 -16.76 24.92 -42.75
N GLY A 108 -17.94 24.81 -42.14
CA GLY A 108 -19.19 25.25 -42.76
C GLY A 108 -19.11 26.71 -43.21
N PHE A 109 -19.90 27.08 -44.21
CA PHE A 109 -19.96 28.41 -44.86
C PHE A 109 -19.94 29.61 -43.89
N LEU A 110 -20.52 29.48 -42.69
CA LEU A 110 -20.52 30.50 -41.64
C LEU A 110 -19.16 30.71 -40.93
N SER A 111 -18.28 29.71 -40.89
CA SER A 111 -16.93 29.78 -40.31
C SER A 111 -15.95 30.54 -41.22
N TRP A 112 -16.16 30.47 -42.53
CA TRP A 112 -15.40 31.24 -43.53
C TRP A 112 -15.80 32.73 -43.52
N LEU A 113 -17.09 33.04 -43.37
CA LEU A 113 -17.63 34.41 -43.29
C LEU A 113 -17.23 35.17 -42.01
N THR A 114 -16.81 34.48 -40.95
CA THR A 114 -16.47 35.08 -39.64
C THR A 114 -14.97 35.01 -39.31
N GLY A 115 -14.12 34.60 -40.25
CA GLY A 115 -12.66 34.61 -40.06
C GLY A 115 -12.11 33.52 -39.12
N GLY A 116 -12.89 32.48 -38.83
CA GLY A 116 -12.46 31.36 -37.99
C GLY A 116 -11.44 30.48 -38.72
N LYS A 117 -10.14 30.69 -38.49
CA LYS A 117 -9.11 29.71 -38.87
C LYS A 117 -9.27 28.48 -37.97
N ALA A 118 -9.64 27.33 -38.53
CA ALA A 118 -9.45 26.06 -37.84
C ALA A 118 -7.94 25.88 -37.58
N SER A 119 -7.52 25.94 -36.32
CA SER A 119 -6.12 25.72 -35.97
C SER A 119 -5.79 24.26 -36.24
N GLN A 120 -5.08 23.99 -37.34
CA GLN A 120 -4.51 22.68 -37.58
C GLN A 120 -3.36 22.49 -36.59
N LEU A 121 -3.61 21.71 -35.55
CA LEU A 121 -2.52 21.18 -34.72
C LEU A 121 -1.70 20.21 -35.58
N PRO A 122 -0.37 20.23 -35.47
CA PRO A 122 0.45 19.20 -36.11
C PRO A 122 0.07 17.81 -35.58
N PRO A 123 0.25 16.74 -36.36
CA PRO A 123 0.16 15.39 -35.83
C PRO A 123 1.25 15.17 -34.76
N LEU A 124 1.01 14.21 -33.85
CA LEU A 124 1.80 14.03 -32.61
C LEU A 124 3.27 13.64 -32.83
N ASP A 125 3.66 13.33 -34.06
CA ASP A 125 5.02 13.07 -34.51
C ASP A 125 5.84 14.35 -34.76
N PHE A 126 5.19 15.51 -34.81
CA PHE A 126 5.86 16.80 -34.98
C PHE A 126 5.76 17.68 -33.73
N PRO A 127 6.83 18.43 -33.38
CA PRO A 127 6.80 19.33 -32.24
C PRO A 127 5.77 20.43 -32.44
N LEU A 128 5.07 20.79 -31.36
CA LEU A 128 4.06 21.83 -31.38
C LEU A 128 4.73 23.21 -31.60
N PRO A 129 4.39 23.96 -32.68
CA PRO A 129 4.98 25.27 -32.94
C PRO A 129 4.70 26.25 -31.82
N GLY A 130 5.70 27.07 -31.47
CA GLY A 130 5.57 28.14 -30.47
C GLY A 130 5.66 27.68 -29.01
N VAL A 131 5.94 26.41 -28.73
CA VAL A 131 6.23 25.92 -27.37
C VAL A 131 7.69 26.18 -27.02
N THR A 132 7.93 26.87 -25.91
CA THR A 132 9.26 27.03 -25.33
C THR A 132 9.51 25.90 -24.34
N VAL A 133 10.51 25.06 -24.61
CA VAL A 133 10.90 23.97 -23.73
C VAL A 133 11.99 24.49 -22.79
N PRO A 134 11.87 24.33 -21.45
CA PRO A 134 12.92 24.74 -20.53
C PRO A 134 14.21 23.93 -20.78
N PRO A 135 15.39 24.49 -20.47
CA PRO A 135 16.64 23.74 -20.59
C PRO A 135 16.59 22.48 -19.71
N PRO A 136 17.16 21.36 -20.16
CA PRO A 136 17.21 20.15 -19.35
C PRO A 136 18.10 20.33 -18.12
N LEU A 137 17.90 19.48 -17.12
CA LEU A 137 18.84 19.34 -16.01
C LEU A 137 20.18 18.74 -16.53
N PRO A 138 21.30 19.02 -15.85
CA PRO A 138 22.55 18.32 -16.15
C PRO A 138 22.41 16.81 -15.92
N ASP A 139 23.23 16.02 -16.61
CA ASP A 139 23.21 14.54 -16.52
C ASP A 139 23.40 14.03 -15.09
N PHE A 140 24.17 14.76 -14.28
CA PHE A 140 24.32 14.52 -12.86
C PHE A 140 23.80 15.72 -12.07
N VAL A 141 22.82 15.45 -11.21
CA VAL A 141 22.30 16.39 -10.22
C VAL A 141 22.69 15.84 -8.85
N GLU A 142 23.37 16.67 -8.05
CA GLU A 142 23.71 16.28 -6.68
C GLU A 142 22.43 16.00 -5.88
N PRO A 143 22.34 14.87 -5.16
CA PRO A 143 21.20 14.59 -4.30
C PRO A 143 21.00 15.68 -3.25
N GLY A 144 19.76 16.12 -3.06
CA GLY A 144 19.43 17.09 -2.02
C GLY A 144 19.73 16.52 -0.63
N LYS A 145 20.41 17.32 0.20
CA LYS A 145 20.62 16.97 1.61
C LYS A 145 19.34 17.25 2.39
N THR A 146 18.97 16.35 3.29
CA THR A 146 17.86 16.59 4.21
C THR A 146 18.25 17.66 5.21
N GLN A 147 17.51 18.76 5.20
CA GLN A 147 17.64 19.86 6.16
C GLN A 147 16.51 19.77 7.19
N ILE A 148 16.80 20.05 8.45
CA ILE A 148 15.85 19.95 9.55
C ILE A 148 15.91 21.24 10.37
N THR A 149 14.78 21.92 10.49
CA THR A 149 14.58 23.08 11.36
C THR A 149 13.65 22.68 12.51
N THR A 150 14.06 22.93 13.75
CA THR A 150 13.20 22.75 14.93
C THR A 150 12.68 24.10 15.38
N LEU A 151 11.36 24.28 15.38
CA LEU A 151 10.70 25.50 15.82
C LEU A 151 10.83 25.69 17.35
N PRO A 152 10.71 26.93 17.87
CA PRO A 152 10.81 27.19 19.30
C PRO A 152 9.78 26.43 20.17
N ASN A 153 8.64 26.04 19.59
CA ASN A 153 7.61 25.24 20.24
C ASN A 153 7.88 23.73 20.22
N GLY A 154 8.91 23.27 19.51
CA GLY A 154 9.35 21.87 19.45
C GLY A 154 8.90 21.10 18.20
N ALA A 155 8.04 21.67 17.36
CA ALA A 155 7.69 21.06 16.07
C ALA A 155 8.90 21.05 15.14
N LYS A 156 9.02 20.02 14.31
CA LYS A 156 10.12 19.87 13.36
C LYS A 156 9.63 20.00 11.93
N ILE A 157 10.40 20.73 11.12
CA ILE A 157 10.17 20.89 9.68
C ILE A 157 11.41 20.33 8.97
N ALA A 158 11.22 19.36 8.10
CA ALA A 158 12.30 18.72 7.36
C ALA A 158 12.01 18.70 5.87
N SER A 159 13.02 18.97 5.03
CA SER A 159 12.86 18.82 3.60
C SER A 159 14.15 18.41 2.91
N GLU A 160 13.99 17.81 1.73
CA GLU A 160 15.07 17.61 0.76
C GLU A 160 14.63 18.08 -0.62
N THR A 161 15.59 18.56 -1.39
CA THR A 161 15.38 18.86 -2.81
C THR A 161 15.54 17.58 -3.64
N SER A 162 14.71 17.44 -4.67
CA SER A 162 14.81 16.30 -5.59
C SER A 162 14.50 16.72 -7.01
N PRO A 163 15.10 16.07 -8.02
CA PRO A 163 14.81 16.36 -9.42
C PRO A 163 13.37 15.98 -9.79
N GLY A 164 12.81 16.69 -10.78
CA GLY A 164 11.47 16.51 -11.30
C GLY A 164 10.43 17.51 -10.75
N PRO A 165 9.21 17.51 -11.29
CA PRO A 165 8.22 18.57 -11.06
C PRO A 165 7.23 18.31 -9.91
N ILE A 166 7.31 17.15 -9.27
CA ILE A 166 6.38 16.70 -8.21
C ILE A 166 7.02 16.90 -6.84
N ALA A 167 6.21 17.30 -5.86
CA ALA A 167 6.52 17.31 -4.44
C ALA A 167 5.62 16.32 -3.69
N SER A 168 6.17 15.71 -2.64
CA SER A 168 5.41 14.95 -1.65
C SER A 168 5.65 15.56 -0.28
N ILE A 169 4.58 15.91 0.42
CA ILE A 169 4.61 16.51 1.75
C ILE A 169 3.80 15.63 2.69
N GLY A 170 4.34 15.36 3.87
CA GLY A 170 3.66 14.61 4.91
C GLY A 170 3.76 15.30 6.26
N LEU A 171 2.67 15.35 6.99
CA LEU A 171 2.63 15.68 8.40
C LEU A 171 2.52 14.37 9.20
N TYR A 172 3.51 14.13 10.04
CA TYR A 172 3.64 12.94 10.87
C TYR A 172 3.50 13.35 12.33
N VAL A 173 2.63 12.65 13.04
CA VAL A 173 2.37 12.84 14.46
C VAL A 173 2.73 11.53 15.16
N ASP A 174 3.64 11.58 16.13
CA ASP A 174 3.84 10.47 17.07
C ASP A 174 2.57 10.36 17.90
N CYS A 175 1.58 9.58 17.45
CA CYS A 175 0.29 9.35 18.06
C CYS A 175 -0.33 8.14 17.33
N GLY A 176 -1.11 7.31 18.01
CA GLY A 176 -1.66 6.10 17.42
C GLY A 176 -2.36 5.25 18.46
N SER A 177 -2.70 4.01 18.10
CA SER A 177 -3.52 3.16 18.98
C SER A 177 -2.84 2.82 20.31
N VAL A 178 -1.51 2.94 20.45
CA VAL A 178 -0.83 2.75 21.74
C VAL A 178 -1.24 3.79 22.78
N TYR A 179 -1.62 4.99 22.36
CA TYR A 179 -2.07 6.09 23.22
C TYR A 179 -3.57 6.04 23.50
N GLU A 180 -4.31 5.12 22.88
CA GLU A 180 -5.73 4.96 23.16
C GLU A 180 -5.98 4.39 24.56
N THR A 181 -7.10 4.83 25.13
CA THR A 181 -7.62 4.33 26.39
C THR A 181 -8.89 3.51 26.13
N PRO A 182 -9.39 2.75 27.12
CA PRO A 182 -10.61 1.96 26.92
C PRO A 182 -11.83 2.76 26.44
N SER A 183 -11.92 4.05 26.75
CA SER A 183 -12.97 4.93 26.22
C SER A 183 -12.74 5.31 24.76
N SER A 184 -11.49 5.51 24.34
CA SER A 184 -11.11 5.95 23.00
C SER A 184 -10.67 4.84 22.03
N PHE A 185 -10.79 3.55 22.39
CA PHE A 185 -10.45 2.46 21.47
C PHE A 185 -11.10 2.60 20.08
N GLY A 186 -10.27 2.65 19.04
CA GLY A 186 -10.66 2.90 17.67
C GLY A 186 -10.65 4.37 17.23
N ALA A 187 -10.25 5.30 18.10
CA ALA A 187 -10.13 6.73 17.76
C ALA A 187 -9.11 6.94 16.64
N THR A 188 -7.97 6.25 16.65
CA THR A 188 -6.93 6.31 15.59
C THR A 188 -7.52 5.90 14.24
N HIS A 189 -8.25 4.79 14.20
CA HIS A 189 -8.87 4.29 12.97
C HIS A 189 -9.94 5.25 12.45
N LEU A 190 -10.76 5.81 13.35
CA LEU A 190 -11.77 6.78 12.96
C LEU A 190 -11.16 8.12 12.54
N LEU A 191 -10.08 8.58 13.18
CA LEU A 191 -9.33 9.77 12.76
C LEU A 191 -8.73 9.63 11.37
N GLU A 192 -8.22 8.44 11.01
CA GLU A 192 -7.80 8.16 9.64
C GLU A 192 -8.95 8.35 8.64
N ARG A 193 -10.16 7.85 8.96
CA ARG A 193 -11.36 8.03 8.12
C ARG A 193 -11.89 9.46 8.08
N MET A 194 -11.71 10.18 9.19
CA MET A 194 -12.09 11.58 9.34
C MET A 194 -11.03 12.55 8.84
N ALA A 195 -9.89 12.06 8.35
CA ALA A 195 -8.89 12.89 7.70
C ALA A 195 -9.47 13.58 6.46
N PHE A 196 -9.10 14.84 6.26
CA PHE A 196 -9.54 15.66 5.12
C PHE A 196 -11.07 15.81 5.00
N LYS A 197 -11.77 15.77 6.14
CA LYS A 197 -13.19 16.13 6.26
C LYS A 197 -13.34 17.63 6.55
N THR A 198 -14.49 18.05 7.06
CA THR A 198 -14.71 19.46 7.38
C THR A 198 -13.72 19.94 8.47
N THR A 199 -13.12 21.10 8.23
CA THR A 199 -12.26 21.83 9.18
C THR A 199 -12.97 23.11 9.64
N ARG A 200 -12.37 23.85 10.56
CA ARG A 200 -12.87 25.18 10.96
C ARG A 200 -12.89 26.19 9.81
N ASN A 201 -12.03 25.99 8.80
CA ASN A 201 -11.80 26.94 7.72
C ASN A 201 -12.37 26.47 6.37
N ARG A 202 -12.62 25.17 6.22
CA ARG A 202 -13.05 24.54 4.95
C ARG A 202 -14.16 23.53 5.21
N SER A 203 -15.23 23.60 4.43
CA SER A 203 -16.15 22.46 4.31
C SER A 203 -15.46 21.30 3.58
N GLN A 204 -15.88 20.06 3.83
CA GLN A 204 -15.37 18.90 3.10
C GLN A 204 -15.44 19.09 1.57
N LEU A 205 -16.54 19.66 1.06
CA LEU A 205 -16.70 19.92 -0.37
C LEU A 205 -15.65 20.91 -0.89
N ARG A 206 -15.38 21.98 -0.15
CA ARG A 206 -14.35 22.96 -0.51
C ARG A 206 -12.98 22.31 -0.54
N LEU A 207 -12.64 21.53 0.49
CA LEU A 207 -11.37 20.81 0.58
C LEU A 207 -11.16 19.88 -0.62
N VAL A 208 -12.15 19.03 -0.93
CA VAL A 208 -12.08 18.12 -2.10
C VAL A 208 -11.88 18.90 -3.40
N ARG A 209 -12.59 20.03 -3.58
CA ARG A 209 -12.44 20.88 -4.78
C ARG A 209 -11.07 21.54 -4.88
N GLU A 210 -10.51 22.01 -3.77
CA GLU A 210 -9.15 22.56 -3.73
C GLU A 210 -8.12 21.49 -4.12
N VAL A 211 -8.26 20.28 -3.57
CA VAL A 211 -7.36 19.17 -3.88
C VAL A 211 -7.44 18.77 -5.36
N GLU A 212 -8.64 18.59 -5.90
CA GLU A 212 -8.84 18.21 -7.30
C GLU A 212 -8.45 19.33 -8.28
N ALA A 213 -8.65 20.60 -7.91
CA ALA A 213 -8.35 21.74 -8.79
C ALA A 213 -6.86 21.85 -9.12
N ILE A 214 -5.98 21.48 -8.19
CA ILE A 214 -4.53 21.47 -8.41
C ILE A 214 -3.99 20.10 -8.88
N GLY A 215 -4.88 19.12 -9.08
CA GLY A 215 -4.51 17.75 -9.46
C GLY A 215 -3.80 16.99 -8.34
N GLY A 216 -4.07 17.34 -7.09
CA GLY A 216 -3.45 16.76 -5.91
C GLY A 216 -4.03 15.41 -5.51
N SER A 217 -3.29 14.69 -4.67
CA SER A 217 -3.74 13.46 -4.02
C SER A 217 -3.43 13.51 -2.54
N VAL A 218 -4.45 13.30 -1.69
CA VAL A 218 -4.31 13.26 -0.23
C VAL A 218 -4.57 11.88 0.31
N ALA A 219 -3.85 11.49 1.36
CA ALA A 219 -4.08 10.26 2.08
C ALA A 219 -3.71 10.41 3.55
N ALA A 220 -4.38 9.67 4.43
CA ALA A 220 -3.99 9.53 5.82
C ALA A 220 -3.78 8.05 6.15
N SER A 221 -2.96 7.78 7.16
CA SER A 221 -2.78 6.45 7.72
C SER A 221 -2.52 6.53 9.21
N GLY A 222 -3.28 5.75 9.98
CA GLY A 222 -3.05 5.52 11.40
C GLY A 222 -2.38 4.19 11.65
N THR A 223 -1.35 4.22 12.48
CA THR A 223 -0.62 3.04 12.93
C THR A 223 -0.67 2.94 14.45
N ARG A 224 -0.01 1.94 15.03
CA ARG A 224 0.08 1.78 16.49
C ARG A 224 0.79 2.96 17.15
N GLU A 225 1.89 3.45 16.58
CA GLU A 225 2.72 4.50 17.21
C GLU A 225 2.62 5.86 16.50
N GLN A 226 2.14 5.91 15.25
CA GLN A 226 2.24 7.10 14.39
C GLN A 226 0.96 7.32 13.55
N MET A 227 0.58 8.59 13.39
CA MET A 227 -0.44 9.09 12.48
C MET A 227 0.23 9.89 11.38
N SER A 228 -0.22 9.74 10.14
CA SER A 228 0.32 10.45 8.99
C SER A 228 -0.78 11.05 8.13
N TYR A 229 -0.53 12.26 7.64
CA TYR A 229 -1.34 12.97 6.64
C TYR A 229 -0.40 13.34 5.50
N THR A 230 -0.69 12.91 4.29
CA THR A 230 0.18 13.06 3.13
C THR A 230 -0.54 13.75 1.98
N TYR A 231 0.20 14.55 1.24
CA TYR A 231 -0.27 15.29 0.07
C TYR A 231 0.80 15.22 -1.02
N ASP A 232 0.43 14.72 -2.19
CA ASP A 232 1.25 14.69 -3.40
C ASP A 232 0.67 15.64 -4.48
N ALA A 233 1.48 16.54 -5.04
CA ALA A 233 1.09 17.42 -6.16
C ALA A 233 2.31 17.98 -6.90
N LEU A 234 2.08 18.88 -7.87
CA LEU A 234 3.16 19.65 -8.51
C LEU A 234 3.81 20.63 -7.53
N LYS A 235 5.12 20.82 -7.64
CA LYS A 235 5.93 21.71 -6.78
C LYS A 235 5.42 23.15 -6.71
N THR A 236 4.74 23.62 -7.75
CA THR A 236 4.18 24.98 -7.81
C THR A 236 3.15 25.24 -6.70
N TYR A 237 2.51 24.19 -6.18
CA TYR A 237 1.41 24.30 -5.21
C TYR A 237 1.83 23.93 -3.78
N VAL A 238 3.13 24.00 -3.47
CA VAL A 238 3.64 23.72 -2.12
C VAL A 238 2.91 24.55 -1.04
N PRO A 239 2.64 25.86 -1.22
CA PRO A 239 1.89 26.63 -0.23
C PRO A 239 0.51 26.03 0.09
N GLU A 240 -0.26 25.68 -0.93
CA GLU A 240 -1.60 25.12 -0.80
C GLU A 240 -1.58 23.73 -0.15
N MET A 241 -0.60 22.89 -0.52
CA MET A 241 -0.42 21.56 0.07
C MET A 241 -0.16 21.64 1.58
N VAL A 242 0.75 22.53 2.00
CA VAL A 242 1.10 22.74 3.42
C VAL A 242 -0.11 23.25 4.19
N GLU A 243 -0.83 24.23 3.65
CA GLU A 243 -2.00 24.82 4.31
C GLU A 243 -3.11 23.78 4.52
N VAL A 244 -3.44 22.98 3.48
CA VAL A 244 -4.48 21.94 3.58
C VAL A 244 -4.09 20.85 4.58
N LEU A 245 -2.82 20.41 4.58
CA LEU A 245 -2.34 19.38 5.51
C LEU A 245 -2.45 19.85 6.97
N ILE A 246 -1.91 21.03 7.27
CA ILE A 246 -1.90 21.56 8.64
C ILE A 246 -3.33 21.87 9.10
N ASP A 247 -4.16 22.48 8.24
CA ASP A 247 -5.56 22.77 8.61
C ASP A 247 -6.36 21.49 8.89
N SER A 248 -6.17 20.44 8.09
CA SER A 248 -6.87 19.16 8.24
C SER A 248 -6.49 18.43 9.53
N ALA A 249 -5.23 18.51 9.96
CA ALA A 249 -4.75 17.83 11.16
C ALA A 249 -4.99 18.66 12.43
N LYS A 250 -4.80 19.99 12.37
CA LYS A 250 -4.82 20.88 13.53
C LYS A 250 -6.21 21.45 13.84
N ASN A 251 -7.03 21.70 12.81
CA ASN A 251 -8.34 22.34 12.98
C ASN A 251 -9.54 21.49 12.48
N PRO A 252 -9.59 20.17 12.72
CA PRO A 252 -10.74 19.38 12.30
C PRO A 252 -12.01 19.82 13.06
N VAL A 253 -13.16 19.66 12.41
CA VAL A 253 -14.48 19.80 13.03
C VAL A 253 -15.24 18.51 12.78
N PHE A 254 -15.50 17.76 13.84
CA PHE A 254 -16.14 16.46 13.75
C PHE A 254 -17.66 16.59 13.78
N LEU A 255 -18.25 16.95 12.64
CA LEU A 255 -19.70 17.06 12.51
C LEU A 255 -20.37 15.69 12.70
N ASP A 256 -21.39 15.62 13.55
CA ASP A 256 -22.03 14.36 13.95
C ASP A 256 -22.47 13.51 12.76
N TRP A 257 -22.96 14.13 11.68
CA TRP A 257 -23.39 13.41 10.49
C TRP A 257 -22.22 12.84 9.67
N GLU A 258 -21.08 13.55 9.60
CA GLU A 258 -19.88 13.06 8.91
C GLU A 258 -19.27 11.88 9.68
N VAL A 259 -19.20 12.00 11.02
CA VAL A 259 -18.76 10.93 11.92
C VAL A 259 -19.68 9.72 11.80
N SER A 260 -21.00 9.93 11.87
CA SER A 260 -21.98 8.85 11.72
C SER A 260 -21.89 8.14 10.37
N GLU A 261 -21.55 8.85 9.29
CA GLU A 261 -21.31 8.25 7.98
C GLU A 261 -20.05 7.38 7.99
N GLN A 262 -18.95 7.86 8.56
CA GLN A 262 -17.70 7.08 8.62
C GLN A 262 -17.84 5.86 9.54
N LEU A 263 -18.54 5.97 10.66
CA LEU A 263 -18.82 4.83 11.54
C LEU A 263 -19.61 3.73 10.82
N LYS A 264 -20.59 4.09 9.98
CA LYS A 264 -21.31 3.11 9.14
C LYS A 264 -20.36 2.39 8.18
N LYS A 265 -19.46 3.13 7.52
CA LYS A 265 -18.46 2.55 6.61
C LYS A 265 -17.48 1.64 7.33
N LEU A 266 -17.01 2.04 8.51
CA LEU A 266 -16.16 1.23 9.37
C LEU A 266 -16.84 -0.08 9.78
N LYS A 267 -18.14 -0.03 10.13
CA LYS A 267 -18.91 -1.24 10.44
C LYS A 267 -19.03 -2.18 9.24
N THR A 268 -19.24 -1.64 8.04
CA THR A 268 -19.24 -2.43 6.80
C THR A 268 -17.87 -3.06 6.53
N GLU A 269 -16.80 -2.28 6.62
CA GLU A 269 -15.43 -2.76 6.46
C GLU A 269 -15.09 -3.89 7.44
N LEU A 270 -15.47 -3.77 8.71
CA LEU A 270 -15.23 -4.82 9.70
C LEU A 270 -15.93 -6.13 9.29
N GLY A 271 -17.15 -6.03 8.73
CA GLY A 271 -17.86 -7.16 8.14
C GLY A 271 -17.09 -7.77 6.95
N GLU A 272 -16.51 -6.95 6.08
CA GLU A 272 -15.71 -7.42 4.93
C GLU A 272 -14.38 -8.06 5.36
N LEU A 273 -13.72 -7.53 6.39
CA LEU A 273 -12.47 -8.08 6.94
C LEU A 273 -12.66 -9.51 7.46
N SER A 274 -13.85 -9.86 7.94
CA SER A 274 -14.18 -11.24 8.33
C SER A 274 -14.09 -12.23 7.15
N SER A 275 -14.15 -11.75 5.90
CA SER A 275 -14.00 -12.58 4.70
C SER A 275 -12.55 -12.66 4.19
N ASN A 276 -11.63 -11.83 4.70
CA ASN A 276 -10.21 -11.79 4.31
C ASN A 276 -9.31 -11.58 5.55
N PRO A 277 -9.10 -12.64 6.34
CA PRO A 277 -8.63 -12.54 7.72
C PRO A 277 -7.13 -12.28 7.87
N GLN A 278 -6.34 -12.14 6.80
CA GLN A 278 -4.90 -11.92 6.89
C GLN A 278 -4.56 -10.67 7.72
N GLY A 279 -5.32 -9.58 7.54
CA GLY A 279 -5.18 -8.37 8.35
C GLY A 279 -5.62 -8.58 9.80
N LEU A 280 -6.74 -9.27 10.01
CA LEU A 280 -7.25 -9.59 11.35
C LEU A 280 -6.32 -10.52 12.13
N LEU A 281 -5.58 -11.38 11.43
CA LEU A 281 -4.65 -12.30 12.04
C LEU A 281 -3.47 -11.57 12.69
N LEU A 282 -2.94 -10.53 12.02
CA LEU A 282 -1.93 -9.69 12.64
C LEU A 282 -2.48 -8.89 13.82
N GLU A 283 -3.70 -8.36 13.74
CA GLU A 283 -4.35 -7.73 14.90
C GLU A 283 -4.50 -8.71 16.08
N ALA A 284 -4.90 -9.96 15.81
CA ALA A 284 -4.99 -11.02 16.80
C ALA A 284 -3.62 -11.37 17.42
N VAL A 285 -2.54 -11.40 16.62
CA VAL A 285 -1.18 -11.60 17.14
C VAL A 285 -0.80 -10.47 18.12
N HIS A 286 -1.10 -9.21 17.81
CA HIS A 286 -0.79 -8.11 18.72
C HIS A 286 -1.61 -8.20 20.00
N SER A 287 -2.92 -8.41 19.88
CA SER A 287 -3.84 -8.48 21.02
C SER A 287 -3.52 -9.64 21.95
N ALA A 288 -3.11 -10.80 21.42
CA ALA A 288 -2.72 -11.94 22.23
C ALA A 288 -1.28 -11.84 22.77
N GLY A 289 -0.35 -11.34 21.96
CA GLY A 289 1.08 -11.36 22.28
C GLY A 289 1.53 -10.26 23.23
N TYR A 290 0.85 -9.11 23.25
CA TYR A 290 1.19 -7.98 24.10
C TYR A 290 0.18 -7.74 25.22
N SER A 291 0.66 -7.06 26.26
CA SER A 291 -0.16 -6.35 27.24
C SER A 291 0.24 -4.88 27.25
N GLY A 292 -0.71 -3.97 27.51
CA GLY A 292 -0.49 -2.52 27.45
C GLY A 292 -0.70 -1.92 26.05
N GLY A 293 0.03 -0.86 25.72
CA GLY A 293 -0.24 -0.03 24.54
C GLY A 293 -0.30 -0.79 23.21
N LEU A 294 0.65 -1.67 22.91
CA LEU A 294 0.69 -2.43 21.65
C LEU A 294 -0.40 -3.51 21.54
N ALA A 295 -1.03 -3.87 22.66
CA ALA A 295 -2.17 -4.80 22.69
C ALA A 295 -3.48 -4.11 22.29
N ASN A 296 -3.51 -2.77 22.33
CA ASN A 296 -4.68 -2.00 21.90
C ASN A 296 -5.01 -2.31 20.43
N PRO A 297 -6.30 -2.48 20.10
CA PRO A 297 -6.70 -2.78 18.73
C PRO A 297 -6.42 -1.59 17.82
N LEU A 298 -5.77 -1.81 16.67
CA LEU A 298 -5.64 -0.76 15.66
C LEU A 298 -6.94 -0.62 14.87
N ILE A 299 -7.60 -1.75 14.58
CA ILE A 299 -8.91 -1.77 13.95
C ILE A 299 -9.99 -1.65 15.02
N ALA A 300 -10.76 -0.57 14.96
CA ALA A 300 -11.88 -0.31 15.88
C ALA A 300 -12.78 -1.57 16.05
N PRO A 301 -12.87 -2.14 17.26
CA PRO A 301 -13.68 -3.34 17.50
C PRO A 301 -15.16 -2.98 17.45
N GLU A 302 -16.02 -3.95 17.08
CA GLU A 302 -17.46 -3.74 16.97
C GLU A 302 -18.07 -3.14 18.25
N SER A 303 -17.59 -3.60 19.42
CA SER A 303 -18.03 -3.10 20.73
C SER A 303 -17.66 -1.63 21.01
N ALA A 304 -16.73 -1.05 20.25
CA ALA A 304 -16.34 0.35 20.38
C ALA A 304 -16.98 1.25 19.32
N ILE A 305 -17.36 0.72 18.15
CA ILE A 305 -17.94 1.50 17.05
C ILE A 305 -19.13 2.34 17.52
N ASP A 306 -20.05 1.75 18.28
CA ASP A 306 -21.26 2.46 18.73
C ASP A 306 -20.98 3.52 19.83
N ARG A 307 -19.80 3.49 20.46
CA ARG A 307 -19.38 4.46 21.48
C ARG A 307 -18.64 5.65 20.88
N LEU A 308 -17.86 5.41 19.83
CA LEU A 308 -17.05 6.44 19.17
C LEU A 308 -17.94 7.59 18.66
N ASN A 309 -17.49 8.83 18.89
CA ASN A 309 -18.21 10.04 18.50
C ASN A 309 -17.23 11.21 18.34
N GLY A 310 -17.73 12.36 17.84
CA GLY A 310 -16.91 13.55 17.59
C GLY A 310 -16.18 14.05 18.83
N THR A 311 -16.83 14.09 19.99
CA THR A 311 -16.24 14.57 21.25
C THR A 311 -15.03 13.74 21.66
N ILE A 312 -15.09 12.40 21.54
CA ILE A 312 -13.94 11.53 21.83
C ILE A 312 -12.76 11.86 20.90
N LEU A 313 -13.02 12.17 19.63
CA LEU A 313 -11.98 12.55 18.69
C LEU A 313 -11.37 13.92 19.01
N GLU A 314 -12.21 14.89 19.40
CA GLU A 314 -11.75 16.23 19.82
C GLU A 314 -10.87 16.15 21.05
N GLU A 315 -11.28 15.38 22.06
CA GLU A 315 -10.49 15.15 23.28
C GLU A 315 -9.17 14.45 22.97
N PHE A 316 -9.20 13.40 22.14
CA PHE A 316 -8.00 12.65 21.76
C PHE A 316 -6.99 13.52 20.98
N ILE A 317 -7.47 14.36 20.05
CA ILE A 317 -6.62 15.33 19.35
C ILE A 317 -6.09 16.38 20.31
N ALA A 318 -6.93 16.97 21.16
CA ALA A 318 -6.52 18.02 22.09
C ALA A 318 -5.41 17.53 23.05
N GLU A 319 -5.46 16.26 23.44
CA GLU A 319 -4.45 15.66 24.32
C GLU A 319 -3.13 15.34 23.58
N HIS A 320 -3.20 14.75 22.38
CA HIS A 320 -2.02 14.16 21.76
C HIS A 320 -1.40 15.00 20.64
N TYR A 321 -2.15 15.89 19.98
CA TYR A 321 -1.66 16.68 18.84
C TYR A 321 -0.93 17.94 19.32
N THR A 322 0.26 17.74 19.85
CA THR A 322 1.11 18.78 20.47
C THR A 322 2.38 19.03 19.67
N ALA A 323 2.95 20.24 19.78
CA ALA A 323 4.06 20.67 18.93
C ALA A 323 5.28 19.71 18.95
N PRO A 324 5.77 19.20 20.10
CA PRO A 324 6.96 18.33 20.13
C PRO A 324 6.77 16.95 19.47
N ARG A 325 5.53 16.57 19.12
CA ARG A 325 5.18 15.31 18.47
C ARG A 325 4.95 15.48 16.97
N PHE A 326 5.05 16.71 16.44
CA PHE A 326 4.80 17.05 15.05
C PHE A 326 6.10 17.10 14.24
N VAL A 327 6.10 16.38 13.12
CA VAL A 327 7.14 16.45 12.09
C VAL A 327 6.47 16.69 10.75
N LEU A 328 6.71 17.85 10.15
CA LEU A 328 6.33 18.14 8.78
C LEU A 328 7.53 17.84 7.87
N ALA A 329 7.41 16.84 7.00
CA ALA A 329 8.47 16.38 6.12
C ALA A 329 8.11 16.53 4.64
N ALA A 330 9.07 16.90 3.80
CA ALA A 330 8.87 17.05 2.36
C ALA A 330 10.01 16.46 1.52
N SER A 331 9.68 15.85 0.39
CA SER A 331 10.64 15.51 -0.67
C SER A 331 10.28 16.27 -1.96
N GLY A 332 11.27 16.96 -2.52
CA GLY A 332 11.10 17.81 -3.70
C GLY A 332 10.79 19.28 -3.41
N VAL A 333 11.06 19.77 -2.20
CA VAL A 333 10.73 21.14 -1.79
C VAL A 333 11.96 21.84 -1.21
N GLU A 334 12.19 23.09 -1.60
CA GLU A 334 13.30 23.91 -1.08
C GLU A 334 13.07 24.26 0.40
N HIS A 335 14.11 24.19 1.21
CA HIS A 335 13.94 24.23 2.67
C HIS A 335 13.49 25.59 3.19
N GLU A 336 14.10 26.67 2.71
CA GLU A 336 13.79 28.03 3.17
C GLU A 336 12.34 28.42 2.83
N GLU A 337 11.88 28.12 1.62
CA GLU A 337 10.49 28.32 1.20
C GLU A 337 9.55 27.50 2.09
N PHE A 338 9.86 26.22 2.30
CA PHE A 338 9.03 25.33 3.10
C PHE A 338 8.86 25.80 4.55
N VAL A 339 9.95 26.21 5.20
CA VAL A 339 9.92 26.75 6.56
C VAL A 339 9.12 28.06 6.60
N SER A 340 9.32 28.96 5.63
CA SER A 340 8.62 30.26 5.59
C SER A 340 7.09 30.13 5.52
N ILE A 341 6.59 29.07 4.86
CA ILE A 341 5.17 28.77 4.74
C ILE A 341 4.65 28.06 6.00
N ALA A 342 5.41 27.07 6.50
CA ALA A 342 4.96 26.19 7.56
C ALA A 342 5.07 26.80 8.97
N GLU A 343 6.08 27.63 9.24
CA GLU A 343 6.32 28.21 10.56
C GLU A 343 5.11 29.02 11.09
N PRO A 344 4.50 29.94 10.32
CA PRO A 344 3.32 30.68 10.77
C PRO A 344 2.12 29.77 11.12
N LEU A 345 2.00 28.62 10.45
CA LEU A 345 0.87 27.69 10.62
C LEU A 345 1.06 26.72 11.80
N LEU A 346 2.31 26.44 12.20
CA LEU A 346 2.66 25.52 13.28
C LEU A 346 3.09 26.22 14.58
N SER A 347 3.51 27.48 14.53
CA SER A 347 4.12 28.20 15.67
C SER A 347 3.20 28.36 16.89
N ASP A 348 1.88 28.36 16.69
CA ASP A 348 0.84 28.48 17.72
C ASP A 348 0.40 27.13 18.32
N LEU A 349 0.95 26.00 17.83
CA LEU A 349 0.72 24.70 18.46
C LEU A 349 1.24 24.71 19.91
N PRO A 350 0.53 24.07 20.85
CA PRO A 350 0.87 24.13 22.25
C PRO A 350 2.19 23.42 22.52
N LYS A 351 3.12 24.13 23.17
CA LYS A 351 4.37 23.58 23.69
C LYS A 351 4.11 22.89 25.02
N VAL A 352 3.75 21.61 24.95
CA VAL A 352 3.52 20.74 26.11
C VAL A 352 4.69 19.77 26.24
N PRO A 353 5.17 19.44 27.45
CA PRO A 353 6.13 18.36 27.62
C PRO A 353 5.63 17.07 26.96
N ARG A 354 6.51 16.35 26.28
CA ARG A 354 6.15 15.06 25.67
C ARG A 354 5.69 14.11 26.77
N GLN A 355 4.47 13.58 26.63
CA GLN A 355 3.94 12.55 27.53
C GLN A 355 4.81 11.29 27.42
N GLU A 356 4.91 10.54 28.52
CA GLU A 356 5.61 9.25 28.50
C GLU A 356 4.89 8.26 27.57
N GLU A 357 5.66 7.52 26.76
CA GLU A 357 5.10 6.51 25.87
C GLU A 357 4.44 5.37 26.68
N PRO A 358 3.22 4.94 26.32
CA PRO A 358 2.54 3.83 26.98
C PRO A 358 3.37 2.55 26.94
N LYS A 359 3.63 1.97 28.11
CA LYS A 359 4.42 0.74 28.22
C LYS A 359 3.69 -0.44 27.60
N SER A 360 4.45 -1.28 26.90
CA SER A 360 3.97 -2.53 26.33
C SER A 360 4.90 -3.66 26.76
N VAL A 361 4.32 -4.77 27.20
CA VAL A 361 5.07 -5.96 27.63
C VAL A 361 4.62 -7.14 26.80
N TYR A 362 5.57 -7.79 26.14
CA TYR A 362 5.31 -9.03 25.42
C TYR A 362 5.15 -10.20 26.39
N ILE A 363 4.06 -10.94 26.27
CA ILE A 363 3.70 -12.04 27.17
C ILE A 363 3.54 -13.38 26.43
N GLY A 364 3.48 -13.37 25.09
CA GLY A 364 3.03 -14.52 24.31
C GLY A 364 1.54 -14.79 24.52
N GLY A 365 1.03 -15.91 24.00
CA GLY A 365 -0.35 -16.33 24.23
C GLY A 365 -1.02 -16.90 22.99
N GLU A 366 -2.33 -17.13 23.09
CA GLU A 366 -3.13 -17.71 22.02
C GLU A 366 -4.36 -16.87 21.70
N TYR A 367 -4.62 -16.68 20.42
CA TYR A 367 -5.91 -16.27 19.89
C TYR A 367 -6.46 -17.34 18.94
N ARG A 368 -7.71 -17.75 19.15
CA ARG A 368 -8.37 -18.78 18.33
C ARG A 368 -9.79 -18.36 18.03
N CYS A 369 -10.09 -18.12 16.76
CA CYS A 369 -11.42 -17.71 16.29
C CYS A 369 -11.97 -18.73 15.28
N GLN A 370 -13.00 -19.47 15.69
CA GLN A 370 -13.73 -20.37 14.80
C GLN A 370 -14.65 -19.55 13.89
N SER A 371 -14.55 -19.79 12.59
CA SER A 371 -15.41 -19.17 11.57
C SER A 371 -15.80 -20.18 10.50
N VAL A 372 -16.90 -19.90 9.78
CA VAL A 372 -17.34 -20.69 8.63
C VAL A 372 -16.51 -20.29 7.42
N SER A 373 -15.30 -20.85 7.34
CA SER A 373 -14.37 -20.65 6.23
C SER A 373 -13.89 -22.01 5.71
N PRO A 374 -13.75 -22.19 4.37
CA PRO A 374 -13.11 -23.37 3.81
C PRO A 374 -11.60 -23.43 4.07
N LYS A 375 -11.03 -22.36 4.64
CA LYS A 375 -9.60 -22.20 4.90
C LYS A 375 -9.33 -21.97 6.39
N THR A 376 -8.12 -22.29 6.79
CA THR A 376 -7.60 -22.00 8.12
C THR A 376 -6.35 -21.14 7.97
N HIS A 377 -6.34 -20.03 8.70
CA HIS A 377 -5.25 -19.07 8.73
C HIS A 377 -4.58 -19.17 10.09
N ILE A 378 -3.26 -19.24 10.11
CA ILE A 378 -2.44 -19.33 11.33
C ILE A 378 -1.28 -18.35 11.27
N ALA A 379 -0.90 -17.81 12.41
CA ALA A 379 0.32 -17.04 12.58
C ALA A 379 1.02 -17.47 13.87
N LEU A 380 2.30 -17.81 13.75
CA LEU A 380 3.21 -18.02 14.88
C LEU A 380 4.11 -16.80 14.93
N ALA A 381 4.18 -16.14 16.08
CA ALA A 381 5.00 -14.95 16.27
C ALA A 381 5.74 -14.99 17.61
N PHE A 382 6.83 -14.22 17.64
CA PHE A 382 7.75 -14.10 18.76
C PHE A 382 8.19 -12.63 18.89
N GLU A 383 8.75 -12.27 20.05
CA GLU A 383 9.24 -10.93 20.30
C GLU A 383 10.57 -10.66 19.59
N VAL A 384 10.70 -9.45 19.05
CA VAL A 384 11.97 -8.87 18.64
C VAL A 384 12.34 -7.79 19.67
N PRO A 385 13.23 -8.08 20.63
CA PRO A 385 13.48 -7.16 21.74
C PRO A 385 14.27 -5.92 21.30
N GLY A 386 13.82 -4.74 21.71
CA GLY A 386 14.56 -3.48 21.56
C GLY A 386 14.20 -2.61 20.35
N GLY A 387 13.40 -3.12 19.42
CA GLY A 387 12.75 -2.31 18.39
C GLY A 387 13.70 -1.50 17.50
N TRP A 388 13.23 -0.36 17.01
CA TRP A 388 13.98 0.56 16.17
C TRP A 388 15.21 1.14 16.87
N TYR A 389 15.18 1.35 18.19
CA TYR A 389 16.35 1.83 18.93
C TYR A 389 17.51 0.82 19.00
N LYS A 390 17.26 -0.46 18.71
CA LYS A 390 18.32 -1.47 18.51
C LYS A 390 18.52 -1.77 17.03
N GLU A 391 19.06 -0.77 16.32
CA GLU A 391 19.21 -0.79 14.85
C GLU A 391 19.88 -2.03 14.28
N LYS A 392 20.94 -2.55 14.92
CA LYS A 392 21.58 -3.80 14.46
C LYS A 392 20.60 -4.98 14.47
N GLU A 393 19.80 -5.11 15.52
CA GLU A 393 18.79 -6.16 15.65
C GLU A 393 17.63 -5.91 14.66
N ALA A 394 17.18 -4.66 14.48
CA ALA A 394 16.15 -4.30 13.51
C ALA A 394 16.55 -4.61 12.05
N MET A 395 17.80 -4.32 11.68
CA MET A 395 18.33 -4.65 10.34
C MET A 395 18.47 -6.16 10.17
N ALA A 396 18.95 -6.86 11.20
CA ALA A 396 19.09 -8.30 11.16
C ALA A 396 17.73 -9.03 11.07
N VAL A 397 16.68 -8.55 11.74
CA VAL A 397 15.31 -9.06 11.57
C VAL A 397 14.77 -8.79 10.16
N THR A 398 15.02 -7.61 9.61
CA THR A 398 14.61 -7.29 8.22
C THR A 398 15.29 -8.21 7.20
N VAL A 399 16.58 -8.52 7.38
CA VAL A 399 17.30 -9.49 6.54
C VAL A 399 16.80 -10.92 6.78
N LEU A 400 16.51 -11.30 8.02
CA LEU A 400 15.92 -12.60 8.34
C LEU A 400 14.53 -12.77 7.70
N GLN A 401 13.70 -11.72 7.69
CA GLN A 401 12.41 -11.71 7.01
C GLN A 401 12.58 -11.90 5.49
N MET A 402 13.51 -11.19 4.87
CA MET A 402 13.82 -11.33 3.45
C MET A 402 14.37 -12.72 3.10
N LEU A 403 15.21 -13.29 3.98
CA LEU A 403 15.82 -14.60 3.83
C LEU A 403 14.78 -15.73 3.85
N LEU A 404 13.90 -15.72 4.86
CA LEU A 404 12.80 -16.66 4.94
C LEU A 404 11.82 -16.42 3.78
N GLY A 405 11.41 -15.17 3.58
CA GLY A 405 10.52 -14.72 2.51
C GLY A 405 9.22 -15.52 2.49
N GLY A 406 8.91 -16.11 1.34
CA GLY A 406 7.71 -16.91 1.11
C GLY A 406 6.78 -16.22 0.10
N GLY A 407 5.48 -16.42 0.24
CA GLY A 407 4.50 -15.78 -0.62
C GLY A 407 3.18 -16.55 -0.72
N GLY A 408 2.41 -16.23 -1.76
CA GLY A 408 1.24 -17.01 -2.17
C GLY A 408 1.59 -17.96 -3.30
N SER A 409 1.01 -19.17 -3.28
CA SER A 409 1.20 -20.22 -4.28
C SER A 409 0.75 -19.82 -5.68
N PHE A 410 -0.14 -18.82 -5.78
CA PHE A 410 -0.68 -18.31 -7.05
C PHE A 410 0.02 -17.04 -7.58
N SER A 411 1.15 -16.63 -7.00
CA SER A 411 1.84 -15.42 -7.47
C SER A 411 2.33 -15.61 -8.91
N ALA A 412 1.71 -14.95 -9.89
CA ALA A 412 2.05 -15.05 -11.32
C ALA A 412 3.18 -14.10 -11.76
N GLY A 413 3.91 -13.47 -10.83
CA GLY A 413 5.01 -12.55 -11.17
C GLY A 413 6.25 -13.23 -11.75
N GLY A 414 7.15 -12.44 -12.33
CA GLY A 414 8.45 -12.91 -12.85
C GLY A 414 9.52 -13.16 -11.78
N PRO A 415 10.76 -13.48 -12.21
CA PRO A 415 11.93 -13.54 -11.32
C PRO A 415 12.10 -12.25 -10.51
N GLY A 416 12.65 -12.37 -9.29
CA GLY A 416 12.88 -11.24 -8.37
C GLY A 416 11.87 -11.13 -7.22
N LYS A 417 10.70 -11.76 -7.32
CA LYS A 417 9.65 -11.73 -6.27
C LYS A 417 9.92 -12.58 -5.02
N GLY A 418 11.13 -13.09 -4.84
CA GLY A 418 11.48 -13.96 -3.70
C GLY A 418 11.23 -15.47 -3.90
N MET A 419 11.09 -15.96 -5.14
CA MET A 419 10.91 -17.42 -5.41
C MET A 419 12.07 -18.30 -4.92
N GLN A 420 13.24 -17.70 -4.70
CA GLN A 420 14.43 -18.37 -4.19
C GLN A 420 14.62 -18.18 -2.67
N SER A 421 13.62 -17.67 -1.96
CA SER A 421 13.65 -17.58 -0.50
C SER A 421 13.46 -18.96 0.13
N ARG A 422 13.91 -19.11 1.39
CA ARG A 422 13.95 -20.42 2.06
C ARG A 422 12.55 -21.03 2.19
N LEU A 423 11.55 -20.26 2.62
CA LEU A 423 10.18 -20.76 2.75
C LEU A 423 9.53 -21.07 1.40
N TYR A 424 9.88 -20.33 0.35
CA TYR A 424 9.34 -20.62 -0.98
C TYR A 424 9.83 -21.98 -1.48
N ILE A 425 11.13 -22.25 -1.38
CA ILE A 425 11.74 -23.50 -1.85
C ILE A 425 11.38 -24.67 -0.91
N ASN A 426 11.58 -24.52 0.39
CA ASN A 426 11.45 -25.64 1.34
C ASN A 426 9.99 -26.01 1.64
N VAL A 427 9.06 -25.06 1.45
CA VAL A 427 7.67 -25.22 1.87
C VAL A 427 6.72 -25.08 0.68
N LEU A 428 6.60 -23.90 0.08
CA LEU A 428 5.58 -23.67 -0.97
C LEU A 428 5.77 -24.56 -2.19
N SER A 429 7.01 -24.82 -2.62
CA SER A 429 7.27 -25.68 -3.79
C SER A 429 6.99 -27.17 -3.52
N GLN A 430 7.01 -27.59 -2.26
CA GLN A 430 6.87 -28.99 -1.85
C GLN A 430 5.46 -29.35 -1.39
N PHE A 431 4.69 -28.37 -0.89
CA PHE A 431 3.39 -28.58 -0.28
C PHE A 431 2.30 -27.75 -0.99
N PRO A 432 1.70 -28.27 -2.08
CA PRO A 432 0.66 -27.57 -2.84
C PRO A 432 -0.64 -27.34 -2.05
N GLN A 433 -0.81 -27.99 -0.90
CA GLN A 433 -1.94 -27.79 0.01
C GLN A 433 -1.91 -26.42 0.73
N LEU A 434 -0.76 -25.74 0.71
CA LEU A 434 -0.61 -24.39 1.23
C LEU A 434 -0.98 -23.37 0.16
N GLU A 435 -1.83 -22.42 0.51
CA GLU A 435 -2.19 -21.31 -0.37
C GLU A 435 -1.25 -20.12 -0.19
N SER A 436 -0.84 -19.86 1.06
CA SER A 436 0.16 -18.86 1.39
C SER A 436 1.01 -19.34 2.56
N PHE A 437 2.30 -19.01 2.52
CA PHE A 437 3.24 -19.28 3.61
C PHE A 437 4.35 -18.24 3.53
N SER A 438 4.42 -17.34 4.51
CA SER A 438 5.36 -16.22 4.48
C SER A 438 5.81 -15.79 5.87
N ALA A 439 7.06 -15.34 5.95
CA ALA A 439 7.60 -14.67 7.13
C ALA A 439 7.23 -13.18 7.11
N PHE A 440 6.97 -12.64 8.29
CA PHE A 440 6.66 -11.22 8.49
C PHE A 440 7.43 -10.66 9.67
N ASN A 441 7.59 -9.34 9.68
CA ASN A 441 8.06 -8.59 10.83
C ASN A 441 7.28 -7.28 11.00
N SER A 442 7.13 -6.84 12.24
CA SER A 442 6.62 -5.52 12.62
C SER A 442 7.53 -4.95 13.69
N ILE A 443 8.16 -3.81 13.46
CA ILE A 443 9.13 -3.22 14.39
C ILE A 443 8.56 -1.90 14.92
N TYR A 444 8.57 -1.75 16.24
CA TYR A 444 8.13 -0.59 17.02
C TYR A 444 9.33 0.11 17.66
N ASN A 445 9.14 1.25 18.32
CA ASN A 445 10.23 2.00 18.94
C ASN A 445 11.09 1.13 19.88
N HIS A 446 10.44 0.38 20.78
CA HIS A 446 11.11 -0.37 21.86
C HIS A 446 11.03 -1.90 21.75
N THR A 447 10.24 -2.43 20.82
CA THR A 447 10.03 -3.88 20.65
C THR A 447 9.60 -4.20 19.21
N GLY A 448 9.25 -5.44 18.92
CA GLY A 448 8.79 -5.87 17.62
C GLY A 448 8.23 -7.28 17.64
N LEU A 449 7.71 -7.70 16.50
CA LEU A 449 7.22 -9.04 16.25
C LEU A 449 7.91 -9.61 15.03
N PHE A 450 8.24 -10.88 15.10
CA PHE A 450 8.70 -11.67 13.97
C PHE A 450 7.97 -13.00 13.97
N GLY A 451 7.56 -13.46 12.79
CA GLY A 451 6.76 -14.66 12.71
C GLY A 451 6.58 -15.23 11.32
N ILE A 452 5.84 -16.33 11.25
CA ILE A 452 5.38 -16.96 10.02
C ILE A 452 3.86 -16.98 10.03
N GLN A 453 3.26 -16.53 8.94
CA GLN A 453 1.84 -16.70 8.65
C GLN A 453 1.64 -17.76 7.56
N ALA A 454 0.59 -18.55 7.70
CA ALA A 454 0.22 -19.57 6.73
C ALA A 454 -1.29 -19.66 6.53
N THR A 455 -1.69 -19.98 5.30
CA THR A 455 -3.09 -20.26 4.93
C THR A 455 -3.13 -21.63 4.26
N SER A 456 -4.00 -22.50 4.75
CA SER A 456 -4.18 -23.86 4.20
C SER A 456 -5.63 -24.33 4.31
N GLY A 457 -5.92 -25.49 3.73
CA GLY A 457 -7.12 -26.24 4.10
C GLY A 457 -7.07 -26.74 5.56
N PRO A 458 -8.22 -27.03 6.19
CA PRO A 458 -8.29 -27.39 7.61
C PRO A 458 -7.53 -28.67 7.94
N GLU A 459 -7.59 -29.67 7.06
CA GLU A 459 -6.94 -30.97 7.26
C GLU A 459 -5.40 -30.89 7.28
N PHE A 460 -4.82 -29.85 6.65
CA PHE A 460 -3.37 -29.69 6.55
C PHE A 460 -2.78 -28.76 7.62
N VAL A 461 -3.61 -28.07 8.40
CA VAL A 461 -3.15 -26.97 9.26
C VAL A 461 -2.18 -27.42 10.36
N SER A 462 -2.40 -28.61 10.94
CA SER A 462 -1.48 -29.18 11.94
C SER A 462 -0.07 -29.37 11.35
N LYS A 463 0.01 -29.88 10.11
CA LYS A 463 1.28 -30.02 9.39
C LYS A 463 1.86 -28.66 8.99
N ALA A 464 1.04 -27.67 8.67
CA ALA A 464 1.49 -26.31 8.39
C ALA A 464 2.17 -25.67 9.62
N VAL A 465 1.61 -25.87 10.83
CA VAL A 465 2.22 -25.44 12.10
C VAL A 465 3.57 -26.14 12.31
N ASP A 466 3.64 -27.45 12.08
CA ASP A 466 4.89 -28.21 12.20
C ASP A 466 5.98 -27.71 11.24
N LEU A 467 5.60 -27.37 10.00
CA LEU A 467 6.50 -26.80 9.01
C LEU A 467 6.99 -25.40 9.44
N ALA A 468 6.11 -24.55 9.95
CA ALA A 468 6.49 -23.23 10.47
C ALA A 468 7.48 -23.34 11.63
N ALA A 469 7.19 -24.21 12.61
CA ALA A 469 8.09 -24.45 13.74
C ALA A 469 9.45 -24.99 13.27
N ARG A 470 9.46 -25.95 12.33
CA ARG A 470 10.68 -26.51 11.75
C ARG A 470 11.54 -25.43 11.09
N GLU A 471 10.96 -24.58 10.25
CA GLU A 471 11.72 -23.55 9.54
C GLU A 471 12.28 -22.47 10.47
N LEU A 472 11.52 -22.07 11.50
CA LEU A 472 11.99 -21.14 12.54
C LEU A 472 13.15 -21.73 13.35
N LEU A 473 13.03 -22.97 13.82
CA LEU A 473 14.11 -23.69 14.52
C LEU A 473 15.34 -23.86 13.63
N ALA A 474 15.13 -24.19 12.36
CA ALA A 474 16.22 -24.32 11.42
C ALA A 474 16.88 -22.97 11.10
N ALA A 475 16.20 -21.84 11.19
CA ALA A 475 16.83 -20.52 11.06
C ALA A 475 17.67 -20.14 12.30
N SER A 476 17.28 -20.62 13.49
CA SER A 476 18.02 -20.42 14.74
C SER A 476 19.26 -21.32 14.90
N THR A 477 19.33 -22.42 14.14
CA THR A 477 20.41 -23.40 14.29
C THR A 477 21.61 -23.04 13.40
N ALA A 478 22.79 -22.90 14.01
CA ALA A 478 24.02 -22.63 13.27
C ALA A 478 24.29 -23.69 12.18
N GLY A 479 24.66 -23.24 10.98
CA GLY A 479 24.97 -24.12 9.83
C GLY A 479 23.77 -24.56 8.99
N GLN A 480 22.53 -24.25 9.39
CA GLN A 480 21.31 -24.58 8.62
C GLN A 480 20.92 -23.50 7.59
N VAL A 481 21.58 -22.34 7.64
CA VAL A 481 21.48 -21.27 6.65
C VAL A 481 22.80 -21.21 5.89
N GLU A 482 22.73 -21.29 4.58
CA GLU A 482 23.91 -21.25 3.72
C GLU A 482 24.36 -19.80 3.45
N GLN A 483 25.66 -19.60 3.24
CA GLN A 483 26.21 -18.27 2.93
C GLN A 483 25.56 -17.65 1.69
N ALA A 484 25.32 -18.44 0.63
CA ALA A 484 24.67 -17.98 -0.59
C ALA A 484 23.21 -17.52 -0.37
N GLN A 485 22.52 -18.09 0.63
CA GLN A 485 21.17 -17.64 1.01
C GLN A 485 21.23 -16.29 1.74
N LEU A 486 22.20 -16.13 2.65
CA LEU A 486 22.43 -14.86 3.35
C LEU A 486 22.83 -13.74 2.39
N ASP A 487 23.79 -13.98 1.51
CA ASP A 487 24.26 -12.98 0.55
C ASP A 487 23.10 -12.51 -0.35
N ARG A 488 22.29 -13.45 -0.85
CA ARG A 488 21.09 -13.12 -1.62
C ARG A 488 20.09 -12.29 -0.80
N ALA A 489 19.85 -12.64 0.45
CA ALA A 489 18.94 -11.90 1.31
C ALA A 489 19.45 -10.47 1.55
N LYS A 490 20.75 -10.29 1.83
CA LYS A 490 21.38 -8.97 2.01
C LYS A 490 21.25 -8.10 0.76
N GLU A 491 21.61 -8.63 -0.42
CA GLU A 491 21.47 -7.90 -1.68
C GLU A 491 20.00 -7.56 -1.99
N SER A 492 19.08 -8.49 -1.72
CA SER A 492 17.64 -8.27 -1.91
C SER A 492 17.10 -7.19 -0.96
N THR A 493 17.54 -7.16 0.31
CA THR A 493 17.17 -6.12 1.27
C THR A 493 17.73 -4.75 0.87
N LYS A 494 19.01 -4.67 0.49
CA LYS A 494 19.62 -3.42 0.00
C LYS A 494 18.91 -2.90 -1.25
N SER A 495 18.64 -3.78 -2.21
CA SER A 495 17.89 -3.45 -3.42
C SER A 495 16.49 -2.93 -3.10
N ALA A 496 15.76 -3.58 -2.18
CA ALA A 496 14.42 -3.17 -1.79
C ALA A 496 14.41 -1.77 -1.13
N ILE A 497 15.38 -1.48 -0.25
CA ILE A 497 15.52 -0.15 0.37
C ILE A 497 15.78 0.91 -0.70
N LEU A 498 16.78 0.71 -1.55
CA LEU A 498 17.17 1.69 -2.56
C LEU A 498 16.06 1.95 -3.58
N MET A 499 15.41 0.91 -4.09
CA MET A 499 14.30 1.05 -5.05
C MET A 499 13.08 1.73 -4.43
N ASN A 500 12.79 1.48 -3.15
CA ASN A 500 11.68 2.16 -2.47
C ASN A 500 11.94 3.67 -2.31
N LEU A 501 13.19 4.07 -2.04
CA LEU A 501 13.57 5.48 -1.88
C LEU A 501 13.50 6.31 -3.17
N GLU A 502 13.29 5.68 -4.34
CA GLU A 502 13.03 6.39 -5.60
C GLU A 502 11.64 7.07 -5.61
N SER A 503 10.68 6.51 -4.86
CA SER A 503 9.35 7.08 -4.72
C SER A 503 9.40 8.29 -3.77
N LYS A 504 9.11 9.48 -4.29
CA LYS A 504 9.06 10.72 -3.48
C LYS A 504 8.13 10.61 -2.26
N LYS A 505 7.04 9.87 -2.40
CA LYS A 505 6.10 9.59 -1.30
C LYS A 505 6.74 8.73 -0.20
N LEU A 506 7.51 7.72 -0.57
CA LEU A 506 8.23 6.90 0.41
C LEU A 506 9.43 7.64 0.98
N ALA A 507 10.06 8.53 0.21
CA ALA A 507 11.13 9.39 0.71
C ALA A 507 10.63 10.41 1.75
N SER A 508 9.50 11.08 1.53
CA SER A 508 8.89 11.97 2.53
C SER A 508 8.45 11.22 3.79
N GLU A 509 7.91 10.00 3.62
CA GLU A 509 7.59 9.10 4.73
C GLU A 509 8.83 8.66 5.52
N ASP A 510 9.90 8.28 4.83
CA ASP A 510 11.18 7.92 5.45
C ASP A 510 11.74 9.06 6.30
N ILE A 511 11.77 10.29 5.76
CA ILE A 511 12.20 11.49 6.50
C ILE A 511 11.33 11.67 7.76
N GLY A 512 10.01 11.70 7.60
CA GLY A 512 9.09 11.97 8.69
C GLY A 512 9.16 10.94 9.81
N ARG A 513 9.12 9.65 9.46
CA ARG A 513 9.11 8.56 10.43
C ARG A 513 10.45 8.40 11.14
N GLN A 514 11.58 8.56 10.43
CA GLN A 514 12.89 8.52 11.07
C GLN A 514 13.06 9.68 12.06
N ILE A 515 12.62 10.89 11.72
CA ILE A 515 12.72 12.04 12.65
C ILE A 515 11.80 11.87 13.86
N LEU A 516 10.64 11.24 13.71
CA LEU A 516 9.79 10.88 14.86
C LEU A 516 10.48 9.85 15.77
N THR A 517 11.09 8.82 15.20
CA THR A 517 11.71 7.73 15.96
C THR A 517 13.06 8.12 16.55
N TYR A 518 14.01 8.60 15.74
CA TYR A 518 15.40 8.86 16.14
C TYR A 518 15.67 10.33 16.47
N GLY A 519 14.76 11.24 16.12
CA GLY A 519 14.98 12.67 16.24
C GLY A 519 15.72 13.31 15.07
N GLU A 520 16.28 12.49 14.18
CA GLU A 520 17.07 12.85 12.98
C GLU A 520 16.75 11.88 11.83
N ARG A 521 17.18 12.20 10.61
CA ARG A 521 17.19 11.24 9.50
C ARG A 521 18.58 10.64 9.35
N LYS A 522 18.71 9.34 9.58
CA LYS A 522 19.95 8.60 9.37
C LYS A 522 20.18 8.40 7.88
N PRO A 523 21.42 8.57 7.39
CA PRO A 523 21.72 8.39 5.98
C PRO A 523 21.51 6.94 5.55
N VAL A 524 21.11 6.71 4.30
CA VAL A 524 20.84 5.35 3.78
C VAL A 524 22.06 4.44 3.91
N GLU A 525 23.27 5.00 3.74
CA GLU A 525 24.55 4.29 3.87
C GLU A 525 24.74 3.67 5.24
N HIS A 526 24.14 4.25 6.29
CA HIS A 526 24.16 3.68 7.64
C HIS A 526 23.48 2.31 7.67
N PHE A 527 22.28 2.21 7.09
CA PHE A 527 21.52 0.97 7.03
C PHE A 527 22.16 -0.05 6.08
N LEU A 528 22.69 0.40 4.92
CA LEU A 528 23.40 -0.49 3.99
C LEU A 528 24.64 -1.11 4.64
N LYS A 529 25.45 -0.32 5.35
CA LYS A 529 26.60 -0.82 6.11
C LYS A 529 26.20 -1.80 7.21
N ALA A 530 25.11 -1.50 7.93
CA ALA A 530 24.60 -2.41 8.96
C ALA A 530 24.20 -3.76 8.37
N ILE A 531 23.54 -3.77 7.21
CA ILE A 531 23.18 -5.00 6.47
C ILE A 531 24.44 -5.74 6.02
N ASP A 532 25.41 -5.05 5.43
CA ASP A 532 26.65 -5.65 4.92
C ASP A 532 27.48 -6.33 6.00
N GLN A 533 27.44 -5.83 7.24
CA GLN A 533 28.16 -6.39 8.38
C GLN A 533 27.49 -7.64 8.96
N LEU A 534 26.26 -7.98 8.56
CA LEU A 534 25.57 -9.15 9.09
C LEU A 534 26.23 -10.45 8.63
N THR A 535 26.45 -11.34 9.59
CA THR A 535 27.01 -12.67 9.41
C THR A 535 25.97 -13.76 9.67
N LEU A 536 26.24 -14.99 9.23
CA LEU A 536 25.40 -16.15 9.55
C LEU A 536 25.22 -16.35 11.06
N LYS A 537 26.26 -16.03 11.84
CA LYS A 537 26.21 -16.09 13.31
C LYS A 537 25.24 -15.06 13.87
N ASP A 538 25.25 -13.82 13.38
CA ASP A 538 24.31 -12.79 13.84
C ASP A 538 22.86 -13.22 13.56
N ILE A 539 22.58 -13.79 12.38
CA ILE A 539 21.24 -14.28 12.01
C ILE A 539 20.82 -15.45 12.91
N ALA A 540 21.67 -16.46 13.10
CA ALA A 540 21.35 -17.61 13.95
C ALA A 540 21.13 -17.20 15.41
N SER A 541 22.03 -16.37 15.97
CA SER A 541 21.91 -15.89 17.35
C SER A 541 20.68 -15.01 17.56
N LEU A 542 20.31 -14.17 16.58
CA LEU A 542 19.09 -13.37 16.66
C LEU A 542 17.84 -14.26 16.55
N ALA A 543 17.81 -15.20 15.61
CA ALA A 543 16.71 -16.14 15.48
C ALA A 543 16.55 -16.98 16.75
N GLU A 544 17.64 -17.44 17.37
CA GLU A 544 17.62 -18.12 18.68
C GLU A 544 17.04 -17.22 19.78
N LYS A 545 17.47 -15.95 19.84
CA LYS A 545 16.95 -14.97 20.80
C LYS A 545 15.44 -14.75 20.61
N ILE A 546 14.97 -14.62 19.37
CA ILE A 546 13.55 -14.44 19.04
C ILE A 546 12.75 -15.67 19.50
N ILE A 547 13.13 -16.89 19.11
CA ILE A 547 12.36 -18.09 19.48
C ILE A 547 12.44 -18.44 20.98
N SER A 548 13.35 -17.80 21.73
CA SER A 548 13.45 -17.96 23.18
C SER A 548 12.35 -17.20 23.93
N SER A 549 11.70 -16.21 23.30
CA SER A 549 10.54 -15.55 23.89
C SER A 549 9.33 -16.49 23.91
N PRO A 550 8.33 -16.25 24.79
CA PRO A 550 7.08 -16.99 24.74
C PRO A 550 6.46 -16.98 23.33
N LEU A 551 5.84 -18.09 22.91
CA LEU A 551 5.13 -18.16 21.63
C LEU A 551 3.85 -17.29 21.67
N THR A 552 3.56 -16.58 20.58
CA THR A 552 2.21 -16.11 20.24
C THR A 552 1.65 -16.94 19.08
N LEU A 553 0.46 -17.52 19.27
CA LEU A 553 -0.26 -18.28 18.23
C LEU A 553 -1.60 -17.60 17.96
N ALA A 554 -1.82 -17.12 16.75
CA ALA A 554 -3.13 -16.65 16.30
C ALA A 554 -3.69 -17.61 15.24
N SER A 555 -4.98 -17.92 15.31
CA SER A 555 -5.66 -18.77 14.34
C SER A 555 -7.09 -18.30 14.06
N TRP A 556 -7.49 -18.36 12.79
CA TRP A 556 -8.81 -17.97 12.33
C TRP A 556 -9.33 -18.91 11.23
N GLY A 557 -10.62 -19.19 11.22
CA GLY A 557 -11.28 -20.03 10.20
C GLY A 557 -11.71 -21.37 10.80
N ASN A 558 -11.47 -22.47 10.09
CA ASN A 558 -11.72 -23.80 10.67
C ASN A 558 -10.54 -24.22 11.57
N VAL A 559 -10.64 -23.90 12.86
CA VAL A 559 -9.54 -24.05 13.83
C VAL A 559 -9.57 -25.35 14.63
N ILE A 560 -10.49 -26.27 14.30
CA ILE A 560 -10.68 -27.54 15.01
C ILE A 560 -9.41 -28.41 14.94
N HIS A 561 -8.73 -28.41 13.80
CA HIS A 561 -7.50 -29.18 13.57
C HIS A 561 -6.22 -28.44 13.96
N VAL A 562 -6.33 -27.22 14.50
CA VAL A 562 -5.17 -26.46 14.98
C VAL A 562 -4.70 -27.07 16.30
N PRO A 563 -3.43 -27.51 16.42
CA PRO A 563 -2.89 -28.11 17.64
C PRO A 563 -3.02 -27.14 18.83
N SER A 564 -3.03 -27.67 20.06
CA SER A 564 -3.10 -26.80 21.26
C SER A 564 -1.86 -25.93 21.37
N TYR A 565 -2.02 -24.74 21.96
CA TYR A 565 -0.93 -23.81 22.23
C TYR A 565 0.27 -24.48 22.90
N GLU A 566 0.05 -25.29 23.94
CA GLU A 566 1.08 -25.98 24.70
C GLU A 566 1.81 -27.03 23.86
N SER A 567 1.12 -27.67 22.92
CA SER A 567 1.73 -28.62 21.99
C SER A 567 2.71 -27.92 21.04
N VAL A 568 2.33 -26.74 20.54
CA VAL A 568 3.17 -25.94 19.64
C VAL A 568 4.33 -25.29 20.40
N SER A 569 4.04 -24.66 21.55
CA SER A 569 5.01 -23.99 22.40
C SER A 569 6.13 -24.93 22.87
N ARG A 570 5.80 -26.20 23.19
CA ARG A 570 6.79 -27.24 23.52
C ARG A 570 7.83 -27.48 22.43
N LYS A 571 7.53 -27.21 21.15
CA LYS A 571 8.51 -27.38 20.06
C LYS A 571 9.67 -26.36 20.15
N PHE A 572 9.46 -25.22 20.79
CA PHE A 572 10.46 -24.15 20.91
C PHE A 572 11.19 -24.17 22.25
N HIS A 573 10.50 -24.56 23.32
CA HIS A 573 11.03 -24.51 24.69
C HIS A 573 11.40 -25.88 25.28
N ALA A 574 11.31 -26.97 24.53
CA ALA A 574 11.85 -28.26 24.97
C ALA A 574 13.38 -28.26 24.87
N LYS A 575 14.04 -27.75 25.92
CA LYS A 575 15.40 -28.11 26.31
C LYS A 575 15.39 -28.60 27.75
#